data_AF-A0A9J7ITW2-F1
#
_entry.id   AF-A0A9J7ITW2-F1
#
_cell.length_a   1.000
_cell.length_b   1.000
_cell.length_c   1.000
_cell.angle_alpha   90.00
_cell.angle_beta   90.00
_cell.angle_gamma   90.00
#
_symmetry.space_group_name_H-M   'P 1'
#
loop_
_entity.id
_entity.type
_entity.pdbx_description
1 polymer ?
#
loop_
_entity_poly.entity_id
_entity_poly.type
_entity_poly.pdbx_seq_one_letter_code
_entity_poly.pdbx_strand_id
1 'polypeptide(L)'
;MKRSNCLIEVCEDFDCSSKRIKTSFIEGNNSSKMFRNTIWYRSLLDAEKSCLKEDKLKKIHYKFQDDKEMVEEYNVDTQVLLRRAWKVKGKLGGEGKWDVEIGDPMPDATPHIEGIGADFMESKDQPKLTRRNTRINLEWRIRNLPYPIETYSVSANNDERCIVIRTTNKKYFKRLQVPELDRLNLPIEQGNIQCSHSFNTLIIAYKKPQQLLDMDKEWYLELNRVKPIKDIPNDCKTQ
;
A
#
# COMPACT_ATOMS: atom_id res chain seq x y z
N MET A 1 -29.94 13.72 67.94
CA MET A 1 -31.30 14.33 68.04
C MET A 1 -32.04 14.01 66.75
N LYS A 2 -32.99 13.06 66.81
CA LYS A 2 -34.46 13.24 66.67
C LYS A 2 -34.84 13.80 65.28
N ARG A 3 -35.13 12.94 64.30
CA ARG A 3 -36.40 12.23 63.98
C ARG A 3 -37.54 13.16 63.52
N SER A 4 -38.04 12.90 62.31
CA SER A 4 -39.41 12.44 61.96
C SER A 4 -39.91 13.18 60.70
N ASN A 5 -40.13 12.54 59.55
CA ASN A 5 -41.12 11.51 59.14
C ASN A 5 -42.28 12.14 58.36
N CYS A 6 -42.62 11.55 57.20
CA CYS A 6 -43.86 10.76 56.97
C CYS A 6 -43.80 10.23 55.52
N LEU A 7 -43.73 8.90 55.25
CA LEU A 7 -44.79 7.85 55.34
C LEU A 7 -45.89 8.09 54.29
N ILE A 8 -46.30 7.18 53.39
CA ILE A 8 -46.62 5.73 53.48
C ILE A 8 -46.80 5.21 52.01
N GLU A 9 -46.20 4.08 51.57
CA GLU A 9 -46.74 2.69 51.52
C GLU A 9 -47.66 2.47 50.27
N VAL A 10 -47.73 1.36 49.50
CA VAL A 10 -47.56 -0.10 49.66
C VAL A 10 -47.33 -0.70 48.23
N CYS A 11 -46.30 -1.54 48.00
CA CYS A 11 -46.34 -2.98 47.64
C CYS A 11 -47.58 -3.55 46.91
N GLU A 12 -47.38 -4.28 45.81
CA GLU A 12 -47.69 -5.72 45.73
C GLU A 12 -47.15 -6.38 44.44
N ASP A 13 -46.65 -7.60 44.63
CA ASP A 13 -46.04 -8.52 43.69
C ASP A 13 -47.03 -9.07 42.63
N PHE A 14 -46.51 -9.60 41.50
CA PHE A 14 -46.73 -10.98 40.99
C PHE A 14 -46.26 -11.14 39.53
N ASP A 15 -45.10 -11.80 39.42
CA ASP A 15 -44.85 -13.04 38.68
C ASP A 15 -44.86 -13.14 37.12
N CYS A 16 -43.77 -13.78 36.67
CA CYS A 16 -43.74 -14.92 35.74
C CYS A 16 -43.12 -14.74 34.33
N SER A 17 -42.15 -15.65 34.12
CA SER A 17 -41.74 -16.29 32.86
C SER A 17 -40.59 -15.68 32.06
N SER A 18 -39.43 -16.28 32.33
CA SER A 18 -38.26 -16.36 31.47
C SER A 18 -38.59 -16.56 30.00
N LYS A 19 -38.08 -15.68 29.14
CA LYS A 19 -37.61 -16.07 27.80
C LYS A 19 -36.16 -15.63 27.67
N ARG A 20 -35.29 -16.60 27.96
CA ARG A 20 -33.87 -16.58 27.66
C ARG A 20 -33.73 -16.52 26.14
N ILE A 21 -33.71 -15.31 25.59
CA ILE A 21 -33.33 -15.11 24.18
C ILE A 21 -31.84 -15.44 24.12
N LYS A 22 -31.53 -16.66 23.68
CA LYS A 22 -30.21 -17.00 23.17
C LYS A 22 -30.04 -16.20 21.89
N THR A 23 -29.59 -14.95 22.01
CA THR A 23 -28.94 -14.26 20.90
C THR A 23 -27.66 -15.02 20.63
N SER A 24 -27.73 -15.88 19.61
CA SER A 24 -26.56 -16.46 18.99
C SER A 24 -25.65 -15.32 18.55
N PHE A 25 -24.54 -15.15 19.25
CA PHE A 25 -23.40 -14.39 18.76
C PHE A 25 -22.91 -15.07 17.48
N ILE A 26 -23.34 -14.55 16.33
CA ILE A 26 -22.60 -14.68 15.08
C ILE A 26 -21.62 -13.50 15.06
N GLU A 27 -20.70 -13.48 16.02
CA GLU A 27 -19.49 -12.66 15.96
C GLU A 27 -18.43 -13.51 15.26
N GLY A 28 -18.45 -13.48 13.94
CA GLY A 28 -17.48 -14.19 13.11
C GLY A 28 -17.48 -13.67 11.69
N ASN A 29 -16.36 -13.07 11.29
CA ASN A 29 -15.92 -12.81 9.91
C ASN A 29 -16.44 -11.61 9.08
N ASN A 30 -17.44 -10.83 9.50
CA ASN A 30 -17.92 -9.74 8.63
C ASN A 30 -17.11 -8.43 8.69
N SER A 31 -16.49 -8.09 9.84
CA SER A 31 -15.63 -6.89 9.93
C SER A 31 -14.32 -7.03 9.14
N SER A 32 -13.85 -8.26 8.91
CA SER A 32 -12.52 -8.57 8.38
C SER A 32 -12.37 -8.29 6.88
N LYS A 33 -13.48 -8.04 6.16
CA LYS A 33 -13.48 -7.93 4.69
C LYS A 33 -14.06 -6.62 4.17
N MET A 34 -14.07 -5.57 4.99
CA MET A 34 -14.55 -4.24 4.56
C MET A 34 -13.76 -3.68 3.36
N PHE A 35 -12.50 -4.12 3.17
CA PHE A 35 -11.69 -3.76 2.01
C PHE A 35 -12.35 -4.10 0.66
N ARG A 36 -13.24 -5.11 0.60
CA ARG A 36 -13.97 -5.47 -0.63
C ARG A 36 -14.92 -4.38 -1.12
N ASN A 37 -15.32 -3.48 -0.22
CA ASN A 37 -16.21 -2.36 -0.55
C ASN A 37 -15.46 -1.11 -1.00
N THR A 38 -14.13 -1.10 -0.91
CA THR A 38 -13.33 0.03 -1.36
C THR A 38 -13.41 0.18 -2.87
N ILE A 39 -13.39 1.43 -3.34
CA ILE A 39 -13.38 1.76 -4.77
C ILE A 39 -12.19 1.07 -5.44
N TRP A 40 -11.04 1.05 -4.76
CA TRP A 40 -9.83 0.38 -5.22
C TRP A 40 -10.00 -1.12 -5.46
N TYR A 41 -10.51 -1.87 -4.47
CA TYR A 41 -10.66 -3.30 -4.63
C TYR A 41 -11.65 -3.66 -5.74
N ARG A 42 -12.74 -2.89 -5.86
CA ARG A 42 -13.72 -3.05 -6.94
C ARG A 42 -13.13 -2.72 -8.31
N SER A 43 -12.40 -1.62 -8.44
CA SER A 43 -11.76 -1.26 -9.71
C SER A 43 -10.76 -2.33 -10.16
N LEU A 44 -10.03 -2.94 -9.21
CA LEU A 44 -9.19 -4.07 -9.52
C LEU A 44 -9.99 -5.30 -9.95
N LEU A 45 -11.10 -5.64 -9.27
CA LEU A 45 -11.96 -6.76 -9.66
C LEU A 45 -12.56 -6.59 -11.06
N ASP A 46 -13.06 -5.39 -11.37
CA ASP A 46 -13.75 -5.08 -12.62
C ASP A 46 -12.79 -4.91 -13.81
N ALA A 47 -11.50 -4.66 -13.55
CA ALA A 47 -10.48 -4.52 -14.60
C ALA A 47 -10.27 -5.83 -15.37
N GLU A 48 -10.01 -5.70 -16.67
CA GLU A 48 -9.52 -6.82 -17.47
C GLU A 48 -8.09 -7.16 -17.04
N LYS A 49 -7.81 -8.44 -16.85
CA LYS A 49 -6.53 -8.93 -16.33
C LYS A 49 -5.91 -9.94 -17.28
N SER A 50 -4.65 -9.73 -17.61
CA SER A 50 -3.82 -10.77 -18.22
C SER A 50 -2.67 -11.13 -17.29
N CYS A 51 -2.25 -12.40 -17.33
CA CYS A 51 -1.20 -12.93 -16.47
C CYS A 51 -0.06 -13.48 -17.33
N LEU A 52 1.16 -13.11 -16.98
CA LEU A 52 2.40 -13.68 -17.48
C LEU A 52 3.15 -14.27 -16.29
N LYS A 53 3.61 -15.51 -16.40
CA LYS A 53 4.32 -16.19 -15.31
C LYS A 53 5.68 -16.66 -15.83
N GLU A 54 6.73 -16.08 -15.27
CA GLU A 54 8.12 -16.36 -15.59
C GLU A 54 8.78 -16.89 -14.31
N ASP A 55 9.02 -18.21 -14.23
CA ASP A 55 9.57 -18.90 -13.05
C ASP A 55 9.00 -18.43 -11.69
N LYS A 56 9.73 -17.54 -11.01
CA LYS A 56 9.43 -17.00 -9.67
C LYS A 56 8.67 -15.68 -9.68
N LEU A 57 8.40 -15.12 -10.85
CA LEU A 57 7.74 -13.84 -11.04
C LEU A 57 6.37 -14.05 -11.70
N LYS A 58 5.33 -13.46 -11.11
CA LYS A 58 3.99 -13.40 -11.67
C LYS A 58 3.65 -11.95 -11.98
N LYS A 59 3.52 -11.65 -13.27
CA LYS A 59 3.20 -10.32 -13.80
C LYS A 59 1.72 -10.27 -14.16
N ILE A 60 1.00 -9.31 -13.60
CA ILE A 60 -0.40 -9.04 -13.92
C ILE A 60 -0.47 -7.70 -14.62
N HIS A 61 -1.06 -7.68 -15.81
CA HIS A 61 -1.42 -6.45 -16.49
C HIS A 61 -2.91 -6.20 -16.32
N TYR A 62 -3.25 -4.98 -15.92
CA TYR A 62 -4.60 -4.50 -15.73
C TYR A 62 -4.93 -3.47 -16.80
N LYS A 63 -6.10 -3.64 -17.42
CA LYS A 63 -6.73 -2.62 -18.25
C LYS A 63 -8.04 -2.20 -17.60
N PHE A 64 -8.09 -0.95 -17.14
CA PHE A 64 -9.26 -0.38 -16.49
C PHE A 64 -10.24 0.19 -17.52
N GLN A 65 -11.50 0.41 -17.10
CA GLN A 65 -12.56 0.95 -17.97
C GLN A 65 -12.28 2.38 -18.46
N ASP A 66 -11.41 3.13 -17.78
CA ASP A 66 -11.00 4.49 -18.14
C ASP A 66 -9.75 4.55 -19.03
N ASP A 67 -9.42 3.43 -19.69
CA ASP A 67 -8.22 3.22 -20.52
C ASP A 67 -6.91 3.45 -19.77
N LYS A 68 -6.91 3.39 -18.43
CA LYS A 68 -5.67 3.32 -17.66
C LYS A 68 -5.13 1.91 -17.69
N GLU A 69 -3.81 1.82 -17.68
CA GLU A 69 -3.09 0.55 -17.60
C GLU A 69 -2.20 0.54 -16.35
N MET A 70 -2.16 -0.59 -15.67
CA MET A 70 -1.29 -0.84 -14.53
C MET A 70 -0.65 -2.22 -14.66
N VAL A 71 0.60 -2.33 -14.24
CA VAL A 71 1.30 -3.61 -14.14
C VAL A 71 1.73 -3.85 -12.70
N GLU A 72 1.42 -5.03 -12.19
CA GLU A 72 1.91 -5.52 -10.91
C GLU A 72 2.78 -6.76 -11.10
N GLU A 73 3.85 -6.83 -10.33
CA GLU A 73 4.76 -7.98 -10.29
C GLU A 73 4.81 -8.55 -8.89
N TYR A 74 4.56 -9.86 -8.79
CA TYR A 74 4.54 -10.59 -7.55
C TYR A 74 5.61 -11.67 -7.54
N ASN A 75 6.25 -11.84 -6.38
CA ASN A 75 7.04 -13.03 -6.14
C ASN A 75 6.12 -14.23 -5.86
N VAL A 76 6.30 -15.34 -6.59
CA VAL A 76 5.45 -16.53 -6.46
C VAL A 76 5.63 -17.23 -5.11
N ASP A 77 6.86 -17.27 -4.58
CA ASP A 77 7.19 -17.97 -3.34
C ASP A 77 6.71 -17.19 -2.11
N THR A 78 6.95 -15.88 -2.10
CA THR A 78 6.66 -15.03 -0.94
C THR A 78 5.28 -14.39 -0.98
N GLN A 79 4.65 -14.33 -2.17
CA GLN A 79 3.36 -13.67 -2.47
C GLN A 79 3.38 -12.15 -2.28
N VAL A 80 4.58 -11.56 -2.22
CA VAL A 80 4.77 -10.12 -2.02
C VAL A 80 4.73 -9.39 -3.36
N LEU A 81 4.00 -8.26 -3.39
CA LEU A 81 4.03 -7.30 -4.49
C LEU A 81 5.41 -6.62 -4.54
N LEU A 82 6.19 -6.93 -5.57
CA LEU A 82 7.52 -6.38 -5.79
C LEU A 82 7.48 -5.05 -6.53
N ARG A 83 6.62 -4.94 -7.54
CA ARG A 83 6.50 -3.74 -8.37
C ARG A 83 5.05 -3.43 -8.69
N ARG A 84 4.69 -2.15 -8.67
CA ARG A 84 3.44 -1.62 -9.23
C ARG A 84 3.76 -0.37 -10.04
N ALA A 85 3.38 -0.36 -11.31
CA ALA A 85 3.61 0.76 -12.20
C ALA A 85 2.35 1.11 -13.00
N TRP A 86 2.12 2.40 -13.23
CA TRP A 86 0.99 2.94 -13.97
C TRP A 86 1.45 3.52 -15.30
N LYS A 87 0.69 3.30 -16.37
CA LYS A 87 0.95 3.92 -17.66
C LYS A 87 0.33 5.33 -17.68
N VAL A 88 1.18 6.34 -17.74
CA VAL A 88 0.75 7.75 -17.76
C VAL A 88 0.59 8.22 -19.20
N LYS A 89 -0.62 8.61 -19.61
CA LYS A 89 -0.86 9.14 -20.97
C LYS A 89 0.04 10.37 -21.25
N GLY A 90 0.70 10.40 -22.41
CA GLY A 90 1.53 11.54 -22.80
C GLY A 90 0.71 12.83 -23.00
N LYS A 91 1.29 13.99 -22.64
CA LYS A 91 0.63 15.30 -22.70
C LYS A 91 0.16 15.73 -24.11
N LEU A 92 0.61 15.04 -25.16
CA LEU A 92 0.33 15.34 -26.57
C LEU A 92 0.07 14.05 -27.39
N GLY A 93 -0.56 13.03 -26.80
CA GLY A 93 -0.90 11.79 -27.51
C GLY A 93 0.28 10.86 -27.84
N GLY A 94 1.49 11.19 -27.39
CA GLY A 94 2.65 10.29 -27.44
C GLY A 94 2.54 9.12 -26.46
N GLU A 95 3.36 8.08 -26.69
CA GLU A 95 3.42 6.91 -25.82
C GLU A 95 3.71 7.31 -24.37
N GLY A 96 2.91 6.76 -23.48
CA GLY A 96 2.93 7.08 -22.06
C GLY A 96 4.13 6.49 -21.33
N LYS A 97 4.76 7.27 -20.44
CA LYS A 97 5.80 6.77 -19.53
C LYS A 97 5.17 5.93 -18.42
N TRP A 98 5.89 4.91 -17.97
CA TRP A 98 5.50 4.13 -16.80
C TRP A 98 5.94 4.85 -15.53
N ASP A 99 4.99 5.21 -14.67
CA ASP A 99 5.25 5.77 -13.35
C ASP A 99 5.23 4.66 -12.30
N VAL A 100 6.35 4.46 -11.61
CA VAL A 100 6.55 3.35 -10.68
C VAL A 100 6.14 3.78 -9.27
N GLU A 101 5.02 3.23 -8.79
CA GLU A 101 4.48 3.48 -7.45
C GLU A 101 5.23 2.69 -6.38
N ILE A 102 5.59 1.44 -6.68
CA ILE A 102 6.26 0.49 -5.78
C ILE A 102 7.33 -0.22 -6.60
N GLY A 103 8.50 -0.46 -5.99
CA GLY A 103 9.62 -1.15 -6.61
C GLY A 103 10.70 -0.18 -7.10
N ASP A 104 11.71 -0.73 -7.75
CA ASP A 104 12.77 0.07 -8.35
C ASP A 104 12.30 0.65 -9.70
N PRO A 105 12.69 1.89 -10.04
CA PRO A 105 12.32 2.50 -11.32
C PRO A 105 12.89 1.67 -12.48
N MET A 106 12.14 1.59 -13.57
CA MET A 106 12.65 0.94 -14.79
C MET A 106 13.85 1.73 -15.31
N PRO A 107 14.94 1.07 -15.73
CA PRO A 107 15.99 1.75 -16.46
C PRO A 107 15.39 2.30 -17.76
N ASP A 108 15.58 3.59 -18.02
CA ASP A 108 15.17 4.18 -19.29
C ASP A 108 15.89 3.43 -20.43
N ALA A 109 15.13 2.83 -21.33
CA ALA A 109 15.64 2.03 -22.45
C ALA A 109 16.24 2.89 -23.57
N THR A 110 16.16 4.22 -23.48
CA THR A 110 16.88 5.12 -24.38
C THR A 110 18.36 5.13 -23.98
N PRO A 111 19.27 4.55 -24.80
CA PRO A 111 20.68 4.87 -24.66
C PRO A 111 20.82 6.39 -24.75
N HIS A 112 21.58 6.98 -23.82
CA HIS A 112 22.05 8.35 -23.96
C HIS A 112 22.62 8.48 -25.38
N ILE A 113 21.93 9.21 -26.25
CA ILE A 113 22.52 9.65 -27.50
C ILE A 113 23.60 10.64 -27.06
N GLU A 114 24.85 10.17 -27.08
CA GLU A 114 26.03 11.00 -26.93
C GLU A 114 26.03 12.02 -28.07
N GLY A 115 25.50 13.20 -27.80
CA GLY A 115 25.55 14.31 -28.75
C GLY A 115 24.31 15.18 -28.72
N ILE A 116 24.54 16.43 -28.33
CA ILE A 116 23.63 17.58 -28.49
C ILE A 116 22.62 17.74 -27.33
N GLY A 117 23.15 18.20 -26.20
CA GLY A 117 22.37 18.76 -25.11
C GLY A 117 23.17 18.66 -23.83
N ALA A 118 23.51 19.80 -23.21
CA ALA A 118 24.27 19.81 -21.97
C ALA A 118 23.65 18.86 -20.93
N ASP A 119 24.41 17.82 -20.55
CA ASP A 119 24.03 16.78 -19.60
C ASP A 119 23.91 17.38 -18.19
N PHE A 120 22.82 18.09 -17.93
CA PHE A 120 22.41 18.45 -16.58
C PHE A 120 21.88 17.20 -15.88
N MET A 121 22.81 16.40 -15.34
CA MET A 121 22.47 15.23 -14.55
C MET A 121 22.35 15.61 -13.07
N GLU A 122 21.37 15.02 -12.39
CA GLU A 122 21.22 15.16 -10.96
C GLU A 122 22.47 14.67 -10.19
N SER A 123 22.85 15.39 -9.13
CA SER A 123 24.01 15.00 -8.33
C SER A 123 23.86 13.60 -7.76
N LYS A 124 24.95 12.83 -7.77
CA LYS A 124 24.99 11.48 -7.16
C LYS A 124 24.70 11.52 -5.66
N ASP A 125 24.94 12.65 -5.01
CA ASP A 125 24.78 12.87 -3.57
C ASP A 125 23.37 13.34 -3.18
N GLN A 126 22.46 13.56 -4.15
CA GLN A 126 21.10 13.94 -3.80
C GLN A 126 20.36 12.79 -3.10
N PRO A 127 19.45 13.07 -2.15
CA PRO A 127 18.66 12.02 -1.51
C PRO A 127 17.81 11.23 -2.51
N LYS A 128 17.97 9.90 -2.53
CA LYS A 128 17.23 9.00 -3.43
C LYS A 128 16.27 8.13 -2.62
N LEU A 129 14.97 8.29 -2.86
CA LEU A 129 13.91 7.52 -2.23
C LEU A 129 13.57 6.31 -3.10
N THR A 130 13.58 5.13 -2.50
CA THR A 130 13.00 3.92 -3.08
C THR A 130 11.97 3.32 -2.13
N ARG A 131 11.02 2.58 -2.72
CA ARG A 131 9.89 2.01 -2.00
C ARG A 131 9.79 0.52 -2.28
N ARG A 132 9.66 -0.28 -1.23
CA ARG A 132 9.55 -1.73 -1.33
C ARG A 132 8.50 -2.24 -0.35
N ASN A 133 7.92 -3.38 -0.68
CA ASN A 133 7.05 -4.09 0.23
C ASN A 133 7.74 -5.35 0.73
N THR A 134 7.48 -5.69 1.98
CA THR A 134 7.75 -7.03 2.51
C THR A 134 6.42 -7.70 2.83
N ARG A 135 6.49 -8.93 3.36
CA ARG A 135 5.28 -9.63 3.80
C ARG A 135 4.53 -8.87 4.89
N ILE A 136 5.25 -8.20 5.79
CA ILE A 136 4.68 -7.59 6.99
C ILE A 136 4.81 -6.06 7.05
N ASN A 137 5.69 -5.45 6.24
CA ASN A 137 5.96 -4.02 6.27
C ASN A 137 5.82 -3.37 4.89
N LEU A 138 5.50 -2.09 4.89
CA LEU A 138 5.79 -1.16 3.80
C LEU A 138 7.12 -0.48 4.14
N GLU A 139 8.08 -0.43 3.21
CA GLU A 139 9.42 0.09 3.47
C GLU A 139 9.79 1.20 2.50
N TRP A 140 10.36 2.27 3.05
CA TRP A 140 10.98 3.35 2.31
C TRP A 140 12.45 3.42 2.68
N ARG A 141 13.30 3.50 1.67
CA ARG A 141 14.75 3.68 1.84
C ARG A 141 15.15 4.99 1.20
N ILE A 142 15.74 5.87 1.99
CA ILE A 142 16.23 7.16 1.52
C ILE A 142 17.73 7.17 1.67
N ARG A 143 18.44 6.98 0.56
CA ARG A 143 19.91 7.03 0.53
C ARG A 143 20.43 8.47 0.50
N ASN A 144 21.73 8.61 0.68
CA ASN A 144 22.46 9.87 0.65
C ASN A 144 21.97 10.86 1.73
N LEU A 145 21.67 10.31 2.90
CA LEU A 145 21.28 11.03 4.09
C LEU A 145 22.38 10.85 5.13
N PRO A 146 23.33 11.80 5.26
CA PRO A 146 24.57 11.60 6.02
C PRO A 146 24.44 11.85 7.52
N TYR A 147 23.34 12.45 7.97
CA TYR A 147 23.16 12.78 9.38
C TYR A 147 22.87 11.51 10.20
N PRO A 148 23.19 11.48 11.50
CA PRO A 148 22.89 10.33 12.34
C PRO A 148 21.38 10.26 12.69
N ILE A 149 20.91 9.11 13.19
CA ILE A 149 19.48 8.82 13.38
C ILE A 149 18.75 9.87 14.23
N GLU A 150 19.40 10.39 15.28
CA GLU A 150 18.88 11.39 16.21
C GLU A 150 18.58 12.75 15.56
N THR A 151 19.15 13.00 14.37
CA THR A 151 18.86 14.21 13.60
C THR A 151 17.49 14.13 12.91
N TYR A 152 16.95 12.93 12.71
CA TYR A 152 15.69 12.71 12.00
C TYR A 152 14.50 12.61 12.95
N SER A 153 13.41 13.23 12.54
CA SER A 153 12.09 13.06 13.13
C SER A 153 11.15 12.46 12.07
N VAL A 154 10.55 11.31 12.39
CA VAL A 154 9.61 10.60 11.52
C VAL A 154 8.25 10.54 12.23
N SER A 155 7.25 11.18 11.64
CA SER A 155 5.94 11.39 12.26
C SER A 155 4.81 11.01 11.31
N ALA A 156 3.76 10.38 11.83
CA ALA A 156 2.50 10.19 11.12
C ALA A 156 1.74 11.53 11.05
N ASN A 157 1.29 11.91 9.86
CA ASN A 157 0.41 13.06 9.64
C ASN A 157 -0.88 12.58 8.98
N ASN A 158 -1.96 12.53 9.76
CA ASN A 158 -3.26 12.07 9.28
C ASN A 158 -4.04 13.14 8.50
N ASP A 159 -3.77 14.43 8.74
CA ASP A 159 -4.43 15.53 8.01
C ASP A 159 -4.06 15.49 6.53
N GLU A 160 -2.78 15.24 6.25
CA GLU A 160 -2.25 15.11 4.90
C GLU A 160 -2.07 13.64 4.45
N ARG A 161 -2.52 12.68 5.27
CA ARG A 161 -2.44 11.24 5.03
C ARG A 161 -1.06 10.75 4.57
N CYS A 162 -0.01 11.22 5.23
CA CYS A 162 1.37 10.86 4.90
C CYS A 162 2.26 10.65 6.13
N ILE A 163 3.41 10.01 5.93
CA ILE A 163 4.50 10.00 6.91
C ILE A 163 5.43 11.16 6.59
N VAL A 164 5.66 12.05 7.55
CA VAL A 164 6.54 13.20 7.38
C VAL A 164 7.88 12.97 8.04
N ILE A 165 8.93 13.18 7.26
CA ILE A 165 10.34 13.11 7.68
C ILE A 165 10.89 14.53 7.70
N ARG A 166 11.51 14.91 8.81
CA ARG A 166 12.18 16.20 8.98
C ARG A 166 13.53 16.00 9.65
N THR A 167 14.45 16.94 9.45
CA THR A 167 15.67 17.01 10.24
C THR A 167 15.68 18.22 11.17
N THR A 168 16.32 18.09 12.33
CA THR A 168 16.48 19.19 13.31
C THR A 168 17.23 20.38 12.72
N ASN A 169 18.21 20.13 11.86
CA ASN A 169 18.97 21.15 11.14
C ASN A 169 18.24 21.74 9.91
N LYS A 170 16.99 21.33 9.64
CA LYS A 170 16.14 21.78 8.52
C LYS A 170 16.73 21.54 7.12
N LYS A 171 17.72 20.66 6.98
CA LYS A 171 18.34 20.31 5.70
C LYS A 171 17.54 19.30 4.89
N TYR A 172 16.63 18.57 5.50
CA TYR A 172 15.82 17.58 4.80
C TYR A 172 14.37 17.60 5.29
N PHE A 173 13.46 17.55 4.31
CA PHE A 173 12.03 17.44 4.51
C PHE A 173 11.44 16.55 3.42
N LYS A 174 10.66 15.54 3.79
CA LYS A 174 9.97 14.67 2.83
C LYS A 174 8.63 14.20 3.38
N ARG A 175 7.62 14.17 2.52
CA ARG A 175 6.34 13.52 2.78
C ARG A 175 6.31 12.21 2.01
N LEU A 176 6.03 11.12 2.71
CA LEU A 176 5.86 9.79 2.14
C LEU A 176 4.37 9.47 2.12
N GLN A 177 3.80 9.42 0.93
CA GLN A 177 2.42 8.99 0.74
C GLN A 177 2.32 7.50 1.06
N VAL A 178 1.17 7.08 1.62
CA VAL A 178 0.91 5.66 1.93
C VAL A 178 -0.40 5.22 1.25
N PRO A 179 -0.39 5.06 -0.10
CA PRO A 179 -1.60 4.82 -0.87
C PRO A 179 -2.41 3.59 -0.42
N GLU A 180 -1.79 2.56 0.13
CA GLU A 180 -2.44 1.36 0.64
C GLU A 180 -3.38 1.66 1.80
N LEU A 181 -2.96 2.54 2.72
CA LEU A 181 -3.80 2.97 3.82
C LEU A 181 -4.91 3.90 3.32
N ASP A 182 -4.62 4.74 2.32
CA ASP A 182 -5.62 5.62 1.70
C ASP A 182 -6.71 4.83 0.98
N ARG A 183 -6.32 3.82 0.20
CA ARG A 183 -7.23 2.91 -0.50
C ARG A 183 -8.15 2.15 0.46
N LEU A 184 -7.64 1.83 1.65
CA LEU A 184 -8.39 1.16 2.72
C LEU A 184 -9.09 2.13 3.67
N ASN A 185 -8.92 3.45 3.49
CA ASN A 185 -9.37 4.49 4.39
C ASN A 185 -8.93 4.27 5.85
N LEU A 186 -7.70 3.80 6.06
CA LEU A 186 -7.11 3.59 7.38
C LEU A 186 -6.26 4.80 7.79
N PRO A 187 -6.27 5.19 9.08
CA PRO A 187 -5.35 6.20 9.58
C PRO A 187 -3.92 5.66 9.63
N ILE A 188 -2.95 6.57 9.54
CA ILE A 188 -1.54 6.26 9.75
C ILE A 188 -1.27 6.30 11.26
N GLU A 189 -1.04 5.13 11.83
CA GLU A 189 -0.67 4.99 13.25
C GLU A 189 0.84 5.18 13.48
N GLN A 190 1.20 6.10 14.39
CA GLN A 190 2.61 6.34 14.76
C GLN A 190 3.31 5.09 15.32
N GLY A 191 2.59 4.27 16.08
CA GLY A 191 3.14 3.06 16.71
C GLY A 191 3.58 1.97 15.72
N ASN A 192 3.10 2.04 14.47
CA ASN A 192 3.50 1.11 13.42
C ASN A 192 4.74 1.59 12.65
N ILE A 193 5.22 2.82 12.89
CA ILE A 193 6.40 3.37 12.24
C ILE A 193 7.65 2.97 13.02
N GLN A 194 8.59 2.35 12.32
CA GLN A 194 9.93 2.06 12.81
C GLN A 194 10.95 2.71 11.87
N CYS A 195 12.03 3.25 12.43
CA CYS A 195 13.10 3.83 11.64
C CYS A 195 14.48 3.35 12.11
N SER A 196 15.39 3.23 11.16
CA SER A 196 16.80 2.97 11.41
C SER A 196 17.65 3.72 10.40
N HIS A 197 18.90 4.00 10.75
CA HIS A 197 19.84 4.68 9.86
C HIS A 197 21.16 3.94 9.87
N SER A 198 21.67 3.63 8.68
CA SER A 198 22.96 2.98 8.48
C SER A 198 23.46 3.27 7.07
N PHE A 199 24.78 3.38 6.89
CA PHE A 199 25.41 3.58 5.57
C PHE A 199 24.77 4.72 4.75
N ASN A 200 24.63 5.89 5.37
CA ASN A 200 23.98 7.09 4.79
C ASN A 200 22.57 6.82 4.23
N THR A 201 21.86 5.86 4.79
CA THR A 201 20.52 5.46 4.35
C THR A 201 19.58 5.43 5.54
N LEU A 202 18.52 6.25 5.47
CA LEU A 202 17.39 6.18 6.39
C LEU A 202 16.40 5.13 5.88
N ILE A 203 16.12 4.12 6.71
CA ILE A 203 15.13 3.08 6.44
C ILE A 203 13.93 3.36 7.33
N ILE A 204 12.77 3.50 6.71
CA ILE A 204 11.48 3.65 7.38
C ILE A 204 10.66 2.41 7.06
N ALA A 205 10.25 1.67 8.08
CA ALA A 205 9.36 0.53 7.97
C ALA A 205 8.03 0.87 8.64
N TYR A 206 6.93 0.63 7.94
CA TYR A 206 5.58 0.74 8.49
C TYR A 206 4.98 -0.65 8.58
N LYS A 207 4.70 -1.11 9.80
CA LYS A 207 4.05 -2.40 10.05
C LYS A 207 2.64 -2.39 9.47
N LYS A 208 2.35 -3.32 8.56
CA LYS A 208 1.04 -3.41 7.91
C LYS A 208 -0.05 -3.74 8.95
N PRO A 209 -1.18 -3.00 8.97
CA PRO A 209 -2.32 -3.37 9.79
C PRO A 209 -2.95 -4.66 9.26
N GLN A 210 -3.64 -5.40 10.12
CA GLN A 210 -4.22 -6.70 9.77
C GLN A 210 -5.14 -6.63 8.54
N GLN A 211 -5.91 -5.55 8.41
CA GLN A 211 -6.80 -5.32 7.27
C GLN A 211 -6.06 -5.26 5.93
N LEU A 212 -4.85 -4.69 5.90
CA LEU A 212 -4.01 -4.66 4.70
C LEU A 212 -3.41 -6.03 4.41
N LEU A 213 -2.98 -6.76 5.44
CA LEU A 213 -2.48 -8.14 5.28
C LEU A 213 -3.56 -9.09 4.73
N ASP A 214 -4.78 -8.97 5.23
CA ASP A 214 -5.92 -9.77 4.78
C ASP A 214 -6.29 -9.45 3.33
N MET A 215 -6.29 -8.15 2.96
CA MET A 215 -6.51 -7.72 1.59
C MET A 215 -5.41 -8.24 0.65
N ASP A 216 -4.12 -8.08 1.00
CA ASP A 216 -2.99 -8.55 0.19
C ASP A 216 -3.10 -10.07 -0.08
N LYS A 217 -3.40 -10.84 0.98
CA LYS A 217 -3.58 -12.30 0.90
C LYS A 217 -4.76 -12.68 0.03
N GLU A 218 -5.92 -12.06 0.24
CA GLU A 218 -7.11 -12.36 -0.54
C GLU A 218 -6.93 -11.98 -2.02
N TRP A 219 -6.32 -10.83 -2.27
CA TRP A 219 -6.05 -10.36 -3.62
C TRP A 219 -5.13 -11.31 -4.37
N TYR A 220 -4.06 -11.80 -3.74
CA TYR A 220 -3.19 -12.79 -4.37
C TYR A 220 -3.93 -14.10 -4.72
N LEU A 221 -4.87 -14.54 -3.89
CA LEU A 221 -5.73 -15.69 -4.19
C LEU A 221 -6.65 -15.43 -5.40
N GLU A 222 -7.19 -14.22 -5.53
CA GLU A 222 -7.96 -13.81 -6.71
C GLU A 222 -7.11 -13.89 -7.98
N LEU A 223 -5.88 -13.37 -7.92
CA LEU A 223 -4.95 -13.42 -9.05
C LEU A 223 -4.62 -14.84 -9.48
N ASN A 224 -4.67 -15.84 -8.60
CA ASN A 224 -4.44 -17.24 -8.97
C ASN A 224 -5.54 -17.83 -9.86
N ARG A 225 -6.71 -17.17 -9.94
CA ARG A 225 -7.78 -17.56 -10.88
C ARG A 225 -7.49 -17.09 -12.31
N VAL A 226 -6.66 -16.06 -12.47
CA VAL A 226 -6.25 -15.56 -13.79
C VAL A 226 -5.23 -16.54 -14.38
N LYS A 227 -5.62 -17.23 -15.46
CA LYS A 227 -4.74 -18.19 -16.13
C LYS A 227 -3.60 -17.46 -16.85
N PRO A 228 -2.34 -17.95 -16.75
CA PRO A 228 -1.25 -17.41 -17.54
C PRO A 228 -1.52 -17.58 -19.03
N ILE A 229 -1.19 -16.55 -19.82
CA ILE A 229 -1.11 -16.67 -21.27
C ILE A 229 0.04 -17.62 -21.57
N LYS A 230 -0.25 -18.74 -22.23
CA LYS A 230 0.80 -19.64 -22.75
C LYS A 230 1.43 -18.96 -23.95
N ASP A 231 2.76 -18.96 -24.01
CA ASP A 231 3.58 -18.27 -25.00
C ASP A 231 2.95 -18.30 -26.41
N ILE A 232 2.85 -17.11 -27.00
CA ILE A 232 2.65 -16.96 -28.44
C ILE A 232 3.86 -17.65 -29.10
N PRO A 233 3.68 -18.54 -30.08
CA PRO A 233 4.80 -19.13 -30.81
C PRO A 233 5.67 -18.00 -31.33
N ASN A 234 6.96 -18.05 -30.98
CA ASN A 234 7.97 -17.10 -31.41
C ASN A 234 8.23 -17.28 -32.91
N ASP A 235 7.30 -16.81 -33.74
CA ASP A 235 7.42 -16.82 -35.20
C ASP A 235 8.11 -15.53 -35.67
N CYS A 236 9.24 -15.20 -35.05
CA CYS A 236 10.18 -14.22 -35.58
C CYS A 236 10.94 -14.88 -36.74
N LYS A 237 10.35 -14.82 -37.93
CA LYS A 237 11.09 -15.05 -39.18
C LYS A 237 11.99 -13.85 -39.42
N THR A 238 13.28 -14.00 -39.12
CA THR A 238 14.33 -13.14 -39.67
C THR A 238 14.30 -13.29 -41.19
N GLN A 239 13.98 -12.19 -41.89
CA GLN A 239 14.31 -12.00 -43.29
C GLN A 239 15.73 -11.46 -43.42
#